data_AF-A0A1X0NN36-F1
#
_entry.id   AF-A0A1X0NN36-F1
#
_cell.length_a   1.000
_cell.length_b   1.000
_cell.length_c   1.000
_cell.angle_alpha   90.00
_cell.angle_beta   90.00
_cell.angle_gamma   90.00
#
_symmetry.space_group_name_H-M   'P 1'
#
loop_
_entity.id
_entity.type
_entity.pdbx_description
1 polymer ?
#
loop_
_entity_poly.entity_id
_entity_poly.type
_entity_poly.pdbx_seq_one_letter_code
_entity_poly.pdbx_strand_id
1 'polypeptide(L)'
;MTVHSAISTFLDQSPEAIAASTLSCLSSSFLEPGVAQTLIEKQQAMCKEVLSRLVTIANDDSKNTNTRIMALESLYNLSHVSNSKFRSEDLFDAVNKLNESFEKFLEDQGTGTVDRQHEMLTILLFRCTGYTRLKAGDLLQQLYAGDDTRLVATLQSIIKNRSLEWEIIHACMRCMYELTTPGTYFTAPEEHQAIETTKITAFQERITALLIHLTQQNALQGLFAELNERWVTAVRENQLSAVIDGQTPLSDTIRDGVATHFTVVFRYMAVMLLNVADFCERMDLVRGYQQSFLAQYQSFMGTTLTPFIRLALRCWEKTRNPSCESQNNPFMNVAIAVMRLLRFATYRPSQPVQDTFASSLASLIVQVQGIERLLCGEYVGMLVLVLAVEVLCNVNAVKIHQLVEVFNTLISTLATDKNPLRPGAHFTASQAFMYCLSNETSTYCVTENESVEVLQKKLQEEDPEGVNESAMAIQALEEQLGMLQSLMMELAIGQLLGDLCVLMPFALAAEGGRGDGNIPPHTRSSTGATITGGTMDPKSRKQQEKKKKTKHPQEYVCMLTKKLMREPVVLQNGHRFELDALQEVVDRVGHVDPLTGEAFNDEIQVDMNLQQEIARYRVEMAARRDAEA
;
A
#
# COMPACT_ATOMS: atom_id res chain seq x y z
N MET A 1 -9.14 -17.19 -45.61
CA MET A 1 -7.84 -16.57 -45.25
C MET A 1 -6.84 -17.68 -45.08
N THR A 2 -5.58 -17.51 -45.49
CA THR A 2 -4.53 -18.52 -45.31
C THR A 2 -4.09 -18.58 -43.86
N VAL A 3 -4.08 -19.78 -43.27
CA VAL A 3 -3.50 -20.05 -41.96
C VAL A 3 -1.97 -19.87 -42.03
N HIS A 4 -1.35 -19.38 -40.95
CA HIS A 4 0.10 -19.28 -40.90
C HIS A 4 0.75 -20.68 -40.95
N SER A 5 1.77 -20.88 -41.79
CA SER A 5 2.31 -22.21 -42.10
C SER A 5 2.83 -22.97 -40.88
N ALA A 6 3.41 -22.26 -39.89
CA ALA A 6 3.85 -22.85 -38.63
C ALA A 6 2.68 -23.41 -37.79
N ILE A 7 1.52 -22.73 -37.78
CA ILE A 7 0.31 -23.19 -37.08
C ILE A 7 -0.25 -24.43 -37.77
N SER A 8 -0.37 -24.43 -39.10
CA SER A 8 -0.80 -25.63 -39.86
C SER A 8 0.13 -26.81 -39.59
N THR A 9 1.45 -26.59 -39.69
CA THR A 9 2.46 -27.64 -39.48
C THR A 9 2.40 -28.25 -38.08
N PHE A 10 2.10 -27.46 -37.06
CA PHE A 10 1.88 -27.94 -35.69
C PHE A 10 0.57 -28.74 -35.54
N LEU A 11 -0.49 -28.34 -36.25
CA LEU A 11 -1.79 -29.03 -36.24
C LEU A 11 -1.81 -30.31 -37.10
N ASP A 12 -0.94 -30.41 -38.11
CA ASP A 12 -0.82 -31.58 -38.98
C ASP A 12 0.03 -32.72 -38.36
N GLN A 13 0.87 -32.42 -37.35
CA GLN A 13 1.67 -33.42 -36.62
C GLN A 13 0.90 -34.04 -35.44
N SER A 14 1.10 -35.32 -35.14
CA SER A 14 0.55 -35.93 -33.91
C SER A 14 1.28 -35.42 -32.66
N PRO A 15 0.60 -35.24 -31.50
CA PRO A 15 1.22 -34.73 -30.28
C PRO A 15 2.50 -35.47 -29.86
N GLU A 16 2.51 -36.79 -30.01
CA GLU A 16 3.65 -37.67 -29.75
C GLU A 16 4.87 -37.35 -30.65
N ALA A 17 4.65 -37.01 -31.92
CA ALA A 17 5.70 -36.74 -32.90
C ALA A 17 6.22 -35.30 -32.90
N ILE A 18 5.53 -34.35 -32.23
CA ILE A 18 5.95 -32.94 -32.22
C ILE A 18 7.33 -32.78 -31.58
N ALA A 19 8.24 -32.23 -32.38
CA ALA A 19 9.63 -31.93 -32.02
C ALA A 19 9.81 -30.48 -31.59
N ALA A 20 10.87 -30.22 -30.79
CA ALA A 20 11.20 -28.89 -30.29
C ALA A 20 11.41 -27.84 -31.41
N SER A 21 11.87 -28.23 -32.60
CA SER A 21 11.97 -27.31 -33.75
C SER A 21 10.61 -26.81 -34.24
N THR A 22 9.57 -27.67 -34.22
CA THR A 22 8.20 -27.28 -34.61
C THR A 22 7.60 -26.32 -33.59
N LEU A 23 7.81 -26.58 -32.29
CA LEU A 23 7.40 -25.65 -31.22
C LEU A 23 8.17 -24.33 -31.26
N SER A 24 9.46 -24.33 -31.57
CA SER A 24 10.26 -23.11 -31.74
C SER A 24 9.72 -22.23 -32.86
N CYS A 25 9.39 -22.82 -34.02
CA CYS A 25 8.74 -22.11 -35.12
C CYS A 25 7.35 -21.60 -34.75
N LEU A 26 6.54 -22.38 -34.02
CA LEU A 26 5.23 -21.96 -33.53
C LEU A 26 5.35 -20.77 -32.56
N SER A 27 6.18 -20.91 -31.52
CA SER A 27 6.47 -19.90 -30.49
C SER A 27 6.92 -18.58 -31.12
N SER A 28 7.85 -18.64 -32.07
CA SER A 28 8.32 -17.47 -32.82
C SER A 28 7.21 -16.84 -33.66
N SER A 29 6.36 -17.65 -34.31
CA SER A 29 5.28 -17.12 -35.15
C SER A 29 4.19 -16.39 -34.38
N PHE A 30 4.03 -16.64 -33.08
CA PHE A 30 3.10 -15.86 -32.24
C PHE A 30 3.63 -14.45 -31.92
N LEU A 31 4.93 -14.20 -32.06
CA LEU A 31 5.55 -12.88 -31.95
C LEU A 31 5.46 -12.06 -33.25
N GLU A 32 5.06 -12.69 -34.37
CA GLU A 32 4.87 -12.00 -35.64
C GLU A 32 3.61 -11.11 -35.62
N PRO A 33 3.69 -9.85 -36.11
CA PRO A 33 2.57 -8.90 -36.03
C PRO A 33 1.25 -9.44 -36.62
N GLY A 34 0.24 -9.58 -35.76
CA GLY A 34 -1.12 -9.96 -36.14
C GLY A 34 -1.38 -11.46 -36.35
N VAL A 35 -0.37 -12.33 -36.24
CA VAL A 35 -0.54 -13.79 -36.39
C VAL A 35 -1.36 -14.36 -35.22
N ALA A 36 -0.92 -14.13 -33.98
CA ALA A 36 -1.64 -14.55 -32.78
C ALA A 36 -3.05 -13.90 -32.70
N GLN A 37 -3.16 -12.61 -33.03
CA GLN A 37 -4.46 -11.90 -33.09
C GLN A 37 -5.43 -12.58 -34.07
N THR A 38 -4.95 -12.93 -35.26
CA THR A 38 -5.76 -13.60 -36.29
C THR A 38 -6.20 -15.00 -35.87
N LEU A 39 -5.33 -15.76 -35.19
CA LEU A 39 -5.68 -17.07 -34.64
C LEU A 39 -6.81 -16.95 -33.60
N ILE A 40 -6.69 -16.00 -32.67
CA ILE A 40 -7.65 -15.81 -31.56
C ILE A 40 -8.99 -15.25 -32.06
N GLU A 41 -8.98 -14.17 -32.83
CA GLU A 41 -10.22 -13.48 -33.24
C GLU A 41 -10.97 -14.16 -34.39
N LYS A 42 -10.25 -14.78 -35.34
CA LYS A 42 -10.83 -15.25 -36.61
C LYS A 42 -10.81 -16.76 -36.76
N GLN A 43 -10.11 -17.48 -35.88
CA GLN A 43 -9.90 -18.94 -35.98
C GLN A 43 -10.04 -19.63 -34.61
N GLN A 44 -10.99 -19.17 -33.77
CA GLN A 44 -11.14 -19.62 -32.37
C GLN A 44 -11.14 -21.16 -32.20
N ALA A 45 -11.78 -21.92 -33.10
CA ALA A 45 -11.78 -23.37 -33.05
C ALA A 45 -10.37 -23.99 -33.19
N MET A 46 -9.55 -23.44 -34.09
CA MET A 46 -8.13 -23.83 -34.21
C MET A 46 -7.30 -23.33 -33.03
N CYS A 47 -7.62 -22.15 -32.48
CA CYS A 47 -6.96 -21.64 -31.28
C CYS A 47 -7.15 -22.62 -30.10
N LYS A 48 -8.38 -23.11 -29.88
CA LYS A 48 -8.69 -24.13 -28.85
C LYS A 48 -7.93 -25.45 -29.07
N GLU A 49 -7.81 -25.91 -30.32
CA GLU A 49 -7.01 -27.10 -30.66
C GLU A 49 -5.51 -26.89 -30.40
N VAL A 50 -4.96 -25.72 -30.78
CA VAL A 50 -3.56 -25.35 -30.49
C VAL A 50 -3.32 -25.35 -28.98
N LEU A 51 -4.18 -24.69 -28.20
CA LEU A 51 -4.09 -24.67 -26.74
C LEU A 51 -4.14 -26.08 -26.13
N SER A 52 -5.08 -26.91 -26.56
CA SER A 52 -5.24 -28.30 -26.09
C SER A 52 -3.98 -29.14 -26.33
N ARG A 53 -3.34 -29.00 -27.51
CA ARG A 53 -2.09 -29.70 -27.82
C ARG A 53 -0.90 -29.18 -27.04
N LEU A 54 -0.79 -27.86 -26.85
CA LEU A 54 0.27 -27.26 -26.04
C LEU A 54 0.21 -27.75 -24.58
N VAL A 55 -0.98 -27.82 -23.99
CA VAL A 55 -1.19 -28.39 -22.64
C VAL A 55 -0.84 -29.88 -22.62
N THR A 56 -1.27 -30.66 -23.61
CA THR A 56 -0.93 -32.08 -23.72
C THR A 56 0.59 -32.30 -23.74
N ILE A 57 1.34 -31.48 -24.50
CA ILE A 57 2.80 -31.54 -24.57
C ILE A 57 3.45 -31.10 -23.25
N ALA A 58 2.90 -30.08 -22.58
CA ALA A 58 3.42 -29.61 -21.30
C ALA A 58 3.25 -30.64 -20.17
N ASN A 59 2.18 -31.43 -20.21
CA ASN A 59 1.85 -32.51 -19.25
C ASN A 59 2.44 -33.89 -19.62
N ASP A 60 3.23 -34.00 -20.68
CA ASP A 60 3.77 -35.28 -21.15
C ASP A 60 5.18 -35.52 -20.58
N ASP A 61 5.26 -36.36 -19.54
CA ASP A 61 6.52 -36.77 -18.90
C ASP A 61 7.50 -37.51 -19.82
N SER A 62 7.04 -38.02 -20.98
CA SER A 62 7.93 -38.62 -21.98
C SER A 62 8.67 -37.58 -22.81
N LYS A 63 8.22 -36.32 -22.82
CA LYS A 63 8.88 -35.22 -23.54
C LYS A 63 10.07 -34.68 -22.75
N ASN A 64 11.13 -34.36 -23.47
CA ASN A 64 12.28 -33.67 -22.88
C ASN A 64 11.90 -32.26 -22.36
N THR A 65 12.64 -31.81 -21.35
CA THR A 65 12.54 -30.49 -20.70
C THR A 65 12.32 -29.35 -21.68
N ASN A 66 13.14 -29.24 -22.74
CA ASN A 66 13.07 -28.12 -23.69
C ASN A 66 11.75 -28.08 -24.46
N THR A 67 11.20 -29.24 -24.84
CA THR A 67 9.89 -29.35 -25.50
C THR A 67 8.77 -28.85 -24.58
N ARG A 68 8.82 -29.20 -23.29
CA ARG A 68 7.84 -28.75 -22.28
C ARG A 68 7.95 -27.24 -22.01
N ILE A 69 9.19 -26.70 -21.92
CA ILE A 69 9.44 -25.25 -21.83
C ILE A 69 8.88 -24.51 -23.05
N MET A 70 9.10 -25.00 -24.28
CA MET A 70 8.60 -24.33 -25.49
C MET A 70 7.07 -24.40 -25.63
N ALA A 71 6.42 -25.41 -25.04
CA ALA A 71 4.97 -25.44 -24.94
C ALA A 71 4.45 -24.34 -23.99
N LEU A 72 5.08 -24.17 -22.82
CA LEU A 72 4.80 -23.04 -21.91
C LEU A 72 5.10 -21.68 -22.57
N GLU A 73 6.20 -21.56 -23.31
CA GLU A 73 6.55 -20.34 -24.05
C GLU A 73 5.51 -20.00 -25.13
N SER A 74 4.96 -21.01 -25.79
CA SER A 74 3.89 -20.81 -26.77
C SER A 74 2.59 -20.30 -26.12
N LEU A 75 2.21 -20.83 -24.95
CA LEU A 75 1.08 -20.32 -24.15
C LEU A 75 1.33 -18.89 -23.64
N TYR A 76 2.54 -18.63 -23.13
CA TYR A 76 2.99 -17.30 -22.71
C TYR A 76 2.97 -16.30 -23.88
N ASN A 77 3.42 -16.68 -25.07
CA ASN A 77 3.41 -15.81 -26.25
C ASN A 77 1.97 -15.48 -26.69
N LEU A 78 1.06 -16.46 -26.73
CA LEU A 78 -0.36 -16.22 -26.99
C LEU A 78 -1.01 -15.26 -25.97
N SER A 79 -0.57 -15.26 -24.71
CA SER A 79 -1.10 -14.35 -23.69
C SER A 79 -0.84 -12.86 -23.96
N HIS A 80 0.14 -12.50 -24.81
CA HIS A 80 0.43 -11.09 -25.13
C HIS A 80 -0.70 -10.41 -25.91
N VAL A 81 -1.54 -11.16 -26.60
CA VAL A 81 -2.70 -10.60 -27.31
C VAL A 81 -3.66 -9.93 -26.33
N SER A 82 -3.92 -8.65 -26.54
CA SER A 82 -4.77 -7.79 -25.70
C SER A 82 -6.26 -8.06 -25.89
N ASN A 83 -6.66 -9.32 -25.68
CA ASN A 83 -8.05 -9.77 -25.70
C ASN A 83 -8.38 -10.33 -24.31
N SER A 84 -9.06 -9.54 -23.49
CA SER A 84 -9.41 -9.89 -22.10
C SER A 84 -10.22 -11.19 -22.03
N LYS A 85 -11.25 -11.30 -22.89
CA LYS A 85 -12.12 -12.48 -22.97
C LYS A 85 -11.34 -13.76 -23.25
N PHE A 86 -10.44 -13.75 -24.25
CA PHE A 86 -9.58 -14.88 -24.56
C PHE A 86 -8.68 -15.28 -23.37
N ARG A 87 -8.08 -14.28 -22.69
CA ARG A 87 -7.22 -14.52 -21.53
C ARG A 87 -7.99 -15.15 -20.36
N SER A 88 -9.19 -14.66 -20.06
CA SER A 88 -9.99 -15.10 -18.90
C SER A 88 -10.87 -16.32 -19.14
N GLU A 89 -11.11 -16.70 -20.40
CA GLU A 89 -11.87 -17.88 -20.79
C GLU A 89 -10.93 -18.93 -21.41
N ASP A 90 -10.79 -18.96 -22.73
CA ASP A 90 -10.14 -20.03 -23.50
C ASP A 90 -8.69 -20.33 -23.05
N LEU A 91 -7.90 -19.30 -22.72
CA LEU A 91 -6.53 -19.47 -22.25
C LEU A 91 -6.48 -19.93 -20.79
N PHE A 92 -7.32 -19.36 -19.92
CA PHE A 92 -7.42 -19.78 -18.52
C PHE A 92 -7.88 -21.24 -18.39
N ASP A 93 -8.87 -21.65 -19.18
CA ASP A 93 -9.35 -23.03 -19.33
C ASP A 93 -8.28 -24.00 -19.84
N ALA A 94 -7.24 -23.50 -20.53
CA ALA A 94 -6.09 -24.30 -20.94
C ALA A 94 -5.04 -24.39 -19.83
N VAL A 95 -4.71 -23.26 -19.18
CA VAL A 95 -3.75 -23.21 -18.07
C VAL A 95 -4.24 -24.05 -16.88
N ASN A 96 -5.53 -24.03 -16.56
CA ASN A 96 -6.16 -24.87 -15.51
C ASN A 96 -6.16 -26.38 -15.82
N LYS A 97 -5.65 -26.80 -16.99
CA LYS A 97 -5.47 -28.22 -17.36
C LYS A 97 -4.00 -28.66 -17.30
N LEU A 98 -3.07 -27.78 -16.93
CA LEU A 98 -1.75 -28.20 -16.47
C LEU A 98 -1.92 -29.04 -15.20
N ASN A 99 -1.12 -30.09 -15.03
CA ASN A 99 -1.34 -31.11 -14.00
C ASN A 99 -0.08 -31.38 -13.14
N GLU A 100 -0.21 -32.29 -12.18
CA GLU A 100 0.86 -32.73 -11.26
C GLU A 100 2.19 -33.09 -11.96
N SER A 101 2.13 -33.61 -13.19
CA SER A 101 3.33 -33.90 -14.00
C SER A 101 4.05 -32.62 -14.43
N PHE A 102 3.31 -31.56 -14.77
CA PHE A 102 3.88 -30.25 -15.10
C PHE A 102 4.37 -29.50 -13.86
N GLU A 103 3.66 -29.61 -12.73
CA GLU A 103 4.07 -29.06 -11.43
C GLU A 103 5.41 -29.69 -11.00
N LYS A 104 5.48 -31.02 -10.95
CA LYS A 104 6.72 -31.75 -10.66
C LYS A 104 7.85 -31.39 -11.62
N PHE A 105 7.55 -31.17 -12.90
CA PHE A 105 8.53 -30.70 -13.87
C PHE A 105 9.11 -29.31 -13.51
N LEU A 106 8.33 -28.41 -12.91
CA LEU A 106 8.84 -27.12 -12.42
C LEU A 106 9.66 -27.25 -11.13
N GLU A 107 9.36 -28.24 -10.29
CA GLU A 107 10.10 -28.55 -9.05
C GLU A 107 11.44 -29.27 -9.30
N ASP A 108 11.47 -30.26 -10.20
CA ASP A 108 12.65 -31.09 -10.50
C ASP A 108 13.76 -30.32 -11.23
N GLN A 109 13.46 -29.18 -11.83
CA GLN A 109 14.47 -28.28 -12.39
C GLN A 109 15.14 -27.51 -11.24
N GLY A 110 16.48 -27.48 -11.20
CA GLY A 110 17.24 -26.80 -10.15
C GLY A 110 17.41 -25.29 -10.38
N THR A 111 17.58 -24.54 -9.29
CA THR A 111 17.49 -23.07 -9.12
C THR A 111 18.16 -22.12 -10.14
N GLY A 112 18.92 -22.58 -11.13
CA GLY A 112 19.63 -21.72 -12.09
C GLY A 112 18.86 -21.39 -13.37
N THR A 113 18.11 -22.35 -13.93
CA THR A 113 17.31 -22.15 -15.16
C THR A 113 15.83 -21.86 -14.89
N VAL A 114 15.44 -22.00 -13.61
CA VAL A 114 14.08 -22.15 -13.08
C VAL A 114 13.33 -20.83 -12.94
N ASP A 115 14.04 -19.75 -12.67
CA ASP A 115 13.45 -18.43 -12.47
C ASP A 115 12.65 -18.02 -13.71
N ARG A 116 13.15 -18.30 -14.92
CA ARG A 116 12.46 -17.90 -16.16
C ARG A 116 11.13 -18.63 -16.40
N GLN A 117 10.99 -19.93 -16.07
CA GLN A 117 9.68 -20.59 -16.23
C GLN A 117 8.70 -20.12 -15.15
N HIS A 118 9.17 -19.84 -13.94
CA HIS A 118 8.35 -19.30 -12.86
C HIS A 118 7.91 -17.86 -13.15
N GLU A 119 8.79 -17.02 -13.71
CA GLU A 119 8.45 -15.69 -14.26
C GLU A 119 7.35 -15.81 -15.33
N MET A 120 7.56 -16.65 -16.35
CA MET A 120 6.63 -16.81 -17.46
C MET A 120 5.26 -17.33 -17.01
N LEU A 121 5.23 -18.32 -16.10
CA LEU A 121 3.98 -18.85 -15.55
C LEU A 121 3.29 -17.83 -14.64
N THR A 122 4.02 -17.09 -13.81
CA THR A 122 3.46 -16.03 -12.97
C THR A 122 2.82 -14.92 -13.82
N ILE A 123 3.49 -14.46 -14.88
CA ILE A 123 2.94 -13.47 -15.83
C ILE A 123 1.70 -14.04 -16.55
N LEU A 124 1.75 -15.30 -16.98
CA LEU A 124 0.63 -15.98 -17.63
C LEU A 124 -0.59 -16.07 -16.71
N LEU A 125 -0.39 -16.47 -15.44
CA LEU A 125 -1.45 -16.54 -14.43
C LEU A 125 -2.02 -15.16 -14.12
N PHE A 126 -1.20 -14.12 -13.98
CA PHE A 126 -1.70 -12.74 -13.84
C PHE A 126 -2.55 -12.32 -15.04
N ARG A 127 -2.11 -12.57 -16.28
CA ARG A 127 -2.89 -12.25 -17.50
C ARG A 127 -4.22 -12.99 -17.54
N CYS A 128 -4.24 -14.29 -17.20
CA CYS A 128 -5.46 -15.10 -17.23
C CYS A 128 -6.47 -14.72 -16.13
N THR A 129 -5.97 -14.35 -14.94
CA THR A 129 -6.80 -13.99 -13.78
C THR A 129 -7.24 -12.52 -13.76
N GLY A 130 -6.89 -11.74 -14.78
CA GLY A 130 -7.23 -10.31 -14.87
C GLY A 130 -6.41 -9.43 -13.91
N TYR A 131 -5.17 -9.84 -13.60
CA TYR A 131 -4.16 -9.14 -12.80
C TYR A 131 -4.47 -8.93 -11.30
N THR A 132 -5.74 -8.91 -10.92
CA THR A 132 -6.21 -8.50 -9.58
C THR A 132 -6.71 -9.65 -8.72
N ARG A 133 -7.19 -10.75 -9.33
CA ARG A 133 -7.83 -11.86 -8.61
C ARG A 133 -6.83 -12.79 -7.91
N LEU A 134 -5.72 -13.12 -8.56
CA LEU A 134 -4.70 -14.02 -8.03
C LEU A 134 -3.99 -13.41 -6.83
N LYS A 135 -4.05 -14.04 -5.65
CA LYS A 135 -3.42 -13.55 -4.43
C LYS A 135 -1.98 -14.04 -4.28
N ALA A 136 -1.17 -13.30 -3.52
CA ALA A 136 0.16 -13.75 -3.15
C ALA A 136 0.15 -15.09 -2.41
N GLY A 137 -0.87 -15.35 -1.58
CA GLY A 137 -1.04 -16.63 -0.88
C GLY A 137 -1.21 -17.82 -1.83
N ASP A 138 -2.00 -17.66 -2.90
CA ASP A 138 -2.20 -18.68 -3.92
C ASP A 138 -0.88 -19.02 -4.63
N LEU A 139 -0.16 -17.98 -5.09
CA LEU A 139 1.17 -18.14 -5.72
C LEU A 139 2.17 -18.79 -4.75
N LEU A 140 2.25 -18.30 -3.52
CA LEU A 140 3.18 -18.75 -2.50
C LEU A 140 2.99 -20.25 -2.21
N GLN A 141 1.73 -20.69 -2.04
CA GLN A 141 1.41 -22.09 -1.74
C GLN A 141 1.53 -23.00 -2.96
N GLN A 142 1.00 -22.60 -4.12
CA GLN A 142 0.85 -23.48 -5.29
C GLN A 142 2.06 -23.50 -6.22
N LEU A 143 2.83 -22.41 -6.32
CA LEU A 143 3.94 -22.27 -7.27
C LEU A 143 5.32 -22.11 -6.60
N TYR A 144 5.36 -21.66 -5.35
CA TYR A 144 6.60 -21.39 -4.63
C TYR A 144 6.82 -22.26 -3.38
N ALA A 145 5.97 -23.27 -3.14
CA ALA A 145 6.08 -24.22 -2.04
C ALA A 145 6.27 -23.57 -0.64
N GLY A 146 5.75 -22.36 -0.44
CA GLY A 146 5.91 -21.59 0.79
C GLY A 146 7.24 -20.83 0.92
N ASP A 147 8.00 -20.60 -0.15
CA ASP A 147 9.23 -19.79 -0.15
C ASP A 147 8.95 -18.32 -0.52
N ASP A 148 8.81 -17.46 0.49
CA ASP A 148 8.60 -16.02 0.31
C ASP A 148 9.77 -15.34 -0.40
N THR A 149 11.00 -15.82 -0.18
CA THR A 149 12.22 -15.21 -0.73
C THR A 149 12.30 -15.43 -2.23
N ARG A 150 12.02 -16.65 -2.69
CA ARG A 150 11.99 -17.00 -4.11
C ARG A 150 10.83 -16.33 -4.86
N LEU A 151 9.68 -16.18 -4.21
CA LEU A 151 8.55 -15.41 -4.75
C LEU A 151 8.94 -13.93 -4.91
N VAL A 152 9.45 -13.27 -3.86
CA VAL A 152 9.90 -11.85 -3.94
C VAL A 152 10.97 -11.67 -5.02
N ALA A 153 11.97 -12.55 -5.08
CA ALA A 153 13.02 -12.49 -6.10
C ALA A 153 12.44 -12.59 -7.53
N THR A 154 11.47 -13.49 -7.76
CA THR A 154 10.79 -13.61 -9.06
C THR A 154 9.98 -12.34 -9.39
N LEU A 155 9.17 -11.85 -8.46
CA LEU A 155 8.38 -10.62 -8.66
C LEU A 155 9.28 -9.41 -8.98
N GLN A 156 10.44 -9.31 -8.33
CA GLN A 156 11.44 -8.28 -8.65
C GLN A 156 12.10 -8.47 -10.03
N SER A 157 12.31 -9.72 -10.47
CA SER A 157 12.81 -10.01 -11.82
C SER A 157 11.79 -9.58 -12.89
N ILE A 158 10.51 -9.92 -12.69
CA ILE A 158 9.40 -9.47 -13.54
C ILE A 158 9.33 -7.93 -13.59
N ILE A 159 9.46 -7.24 -12.44
CA ILE A 159 9.44 -5.76 -12.38
C ILE A 159 10.59 -5.12 -13.17
N LYS A 160 11.76 -5.77 -13.29
CA LYS A 160 12.89 -5.27 -14.09
C LYS A 160 12.63 -5.37 -15.61
N ASN A 161 11.67 -6.18 -16.04
CA ASN A 161 11.33 -6.28 -17.46
C ASN A 161 10.46 -5.09 -17.91
N ARG A 162 11.09 -4.12 -18.57
CA ARG A 162 10.44 -2.88 -19.06
C ARG A 162 9.56 -3.07 -20.30
N SER A 163 9.50 -4.26 -20.91
CA SER A 163 8.59 -4.53 -22.04
C SER A 163 7.20 -5.02 -21.61
N LEU A 164 7.00 -5.33 -20.33
CA LEU A 164 5.72 -5.80 -19.79
C LEU A 164 4.75 -4.64 -19.53
N GLU A 165 3.46 -4.95 -19.63
CA GLU A 165 2.39 -4.01 -19.35
C GLU A 165 2.36 -3.59 -17.86
N TRP A 166 1.88 -2.37 -17.57
CA TRP A 166 1.87 -1.81 -16.22
C TRP A 166 1.03 -2.64 -15.24
N GLU A 167 0.00 -3.32 -15.73
CA GLU A 167 -0.87 -4.20 -14.96
C GLU A 167 -0.10 -5.37 -14.34
N ILE A 168 0.95 -5.87 -15.00
CA ILE A 168 1.86 -6.87 -14.42
C ILE A 168 2.71 -6.25 -13.31
N ILE A 169 3.22 -5.04 -13.51
CA ILE A 169 4.00 -4.31 -12.49
C ILE A 169 3.12 -4.04 -11.25
N HIS A 170 1.87 -3.64 -11.46
CA HIS A 170 0.86 -3.47 -10.40
C HIS A 170 0.59 -4.79 -9.66
N ALA A 171 0.41 -5.91 -10.38
CA ALA A 171 0.19 -7.22 -9.78
C ALA A 171 1.39 -7.69 -8.96
N CYS A 172 2.62 -7.48 -9.44
CA CYS A 172 3.84 -7.81 -8.69
C CYS A 172 3.97 -6.97 -7.42
N MET A 173 3.78 -5.65 -7.52
CA MET A 173 3.82 -4.76 -6.35
C MET A 173 2.72 -5.08 -5.33
N ARG A 174 1.50 -5.41 -5.79
CA ARG A 174 0.41 -5.90 -4.93
C ARG A 174 0.81 -7.19 -4.22
N CYS A 175 1.36 -8.18 -4.92
CA CYS A 175 1.73 -9.45 -4.30
C CYS A 175 2.87 -9.29 -3.29
N MET A 176 3.87 -8.43 -3.57
CA MET A 176 4.90 -8.09 -2.58
C MET A 176 4.33 -7.41 -1.33
N TYR A 177 3.28 -6.57 -1.48
CA TYR A 177 2.53 -6.02 -0.34
C TYR A 177 1.71 -7.09 0.39
N GLU A 178 0.99 -7.96 -0.30
CA GLU A 178 0.17 -9.03 0.29
C GLU A 178 1.03 -9.99 1.13
N LEU A 179 2.29 -10.27 0.76
CA LEU A 179 3.23 -11.03 1.62
C LEU A 179 3.54 -10.34 2.97
N THR A 180 3.13 -9.09 3.17
CA THR A 180 3.27 -8.37 4.44
C THR A 180 1.96 -8.28 5.24
N THR A 181 0.87 -8.91 4.77
CA THR A 181 -0.42 -8.94 5.47
C THR A 181 -0.72 -10.31 6.08
N PRO A 182 -1.41 -10.38 7.23
CA PRO A 182 -1.76 -11.66 7.86
C PRO A 182 -2.66 -12.55 6.98
N GLY A 183 -3.60 -11.94 6.24
CA GLY A 183 -4.56 -12.67 5.40
C GLY A 183 -3.94 -13.55 4.31
N THR A 184 -2.68 -13.34 3.95
CA THR A 184 -1.91 -14.18 3.01
C THR A 184 -1.50 -15.53 3.60
N TYR A 185 -1.34 -15.62 4.91
CA TYR A 185 -0.82 -16.81 5.61
C TYR A 185 -1.89 -17.57 6.38
N PHE A 186 -2.93 -16.88 6.87
CA PHE A 186 -4.05 -17.51 7.56
C PHE A 186 -5.34 -16.70 7.43
N THR A 187 -6.46 -17.42 7.36
CA THR A 187 -7.79 -16.82 7.48
C THR A 187 -8.05 -16.44 8.95
N ALA A 188 -8.54 -15.22 9.19
CA ALA A 188 -9.02 -14.84 10.51
C ALA A 188 -10.29 -15.65 10.87
N PRO A 189 -10.43 -16.14 12.12
CA PRO A 189 -11.66 -16.78 12.57
C PRO A 189 -12.77 -15.73 12.76
N GLU A 190 -14.03 -16.19 12.82
CA GLU A 190 -15.23 -15.33 12.92
C GLU A 190 -15.18 -14.31 14.08
N GLU A 191 -15.97 -13.22 13.97
CA GLU A 191 -16.14 -12.24 15.06
C GLU A 191 -16.34 -12.98 16.39
N HIS A 192 -15.49 -12.66 17.38
CA HIS A 192 -15.42 -13.22 18.75
C HIS A 192 -14.43 -14.37 19.02
N GLN A 193 -13.77 -14.96 18.02
CA GLN A 193 -12.65 -15.87 18.29
C GLN A 193 -11.28 -15.15 18.29
N ALA A 194 -10.40 -15.53 19.21
CA ALA A 194 -9.02 -15.06 19.24
C ALA A 194 -8.18 -15.84 18.22
N ILE A 195 -7.20 -15.18 17.60
CA ILE A 195 -6.30 -15.86 16.67
C ILE A 195 -5.33 -16.70 17.49
N GLU A 196 -5.08 -17.94 17.07
CA GLU A 196 -4.13 -18.84 17.73
C GLU A 196 -2.73 -18.21 17.77
N THR A 197 -2.10 -18.17 18.94
CA THR A 197 -0.78 -17.55 19.14
C THR A 197 0.27 -18.12 18.18
N THR A 198 0.21 -19.42 17.88
CA THR A 198 1.07 -20.11 16.91
C THR A 198 1.01 -19.52 15.51
N LYS A 199 -0.17 -19.09 15.03
CA LYS A 199 -0.35 -18.45 13.72
C LYS A 199 0.28 -17.06 13.69
N ILE A 200 0.19 -16.33 14.81
CA ILE A 200 0.77 -15.00 14.98
C ILE A 200 2.31 -15.10 14.97
N THR A 201 2.90 -15.97 15.80
CA THR A 201 4.35 -16.18 15.82
C THR A 201 4.89 -16.61 14.46
N ALA A 202 4.22 -17.57 13.78
CA ALA A 202 4.62 -18.00 12.45
C ALA A 202 4.59 -16.86 11.41
N PHE A 203 3.62 -15.94 11.49
CA PHE A 203 3.59 -14.74 10.66
C PHE A 203 4.72 -13.75 11.00
N GLN A 204 5.02 -13.54 12.28
CA GLN A 204 6.12 -12.67 12.69
C GLN A 204 7.50 -13.22 12.27
N GLU A 205 7.67 -14.54 12.27
CA GLU A 205 8.85 -15.22 11.70
C GLU A 205 8.97 -14.98 10.18
N ARG A 206 7.85 -15.07 9.43
CA ARG A 206 7.81 -14.76 7.98
C ARG A 206 8.18 -13.31 7.70
N ILE A 207 7.60 -12.37 8.44
CA ILE A 207 7.93 -10.93 8.34
C ILE A 207 9.41 -10.67 8.67
N THR A 208 9.95 -11.37 9.68
CA THR A 208 11.37 -11.29 10.04
C THR A 208 12.26 -11.76 8.89
N ALA A 209 11.93 -12.90 8.25
CA ALA A 209 12.66 -13.42 7.09
C ALA A 209 12.57 -12.46 5.88
N LEU A 210 11.39 -11.91 5.60
CA LEU A 210 11.19 -10.89 4.56
C LEU A 210 12.01 -9.63 4.81
N LEU A 211 12.03 -9.11 6.04
CA LEU A 211 12.85 -7.94 6.41
C LEU A 211 14.34 -8.20 6.20
N ILE A 212 14.84 -9.38 6.58
CA ILE A 212 16.22 -9.81 6.35
C ILE A 212 16.52 -9.87 4.84
N HIS A 213 15.67 -10.50 4.04
CA HIS A 213 15.85 -10.59 2.58
C HIS A 213 15.87 -9.20 1.92
N LEU A 214 14.90 -8.34 2.23
CA LEU A 214 14.79 -6.98 1.69
C LEU A 214 16.03 -6.14 1.99
N THR A 215 16.57 -6.24 3.21
CA THR A 215 17.67 -5.39 3.68
C THR A 215 19.07 -5.93 3.39
N GLN A 216 19.31 -7.24 3.51
CA GLN A 216 20.67 -7.81 3.45
C GLN A 216 21.08 -8.30 2.05
N GLN A 217 20.12 -8.56 1.15
CA GLN A 217 20.42 -9.11 -0.19
C GLN A 217 20.37 -8.07 -1.31
N ASN A 218 20.44 -6.77 -0.97
CA ASN A 218 20.25 -5.63 -1.90
C ASN A 218 18.91 -5.65 -2.66
N ALA A 219 17.94 -6.46 -2.23
CA ALA A 219 16.65 -6.62 -2.90
C ALA A 219 15.86 -5.30 -2.90
N LEU A 220 15.84 -4.58 -1.77
CA LEU A 220 15.22 -3.26 -1.68
C LEU A 220 15.96 -2.21 -2.54
N GLN A 221 17.29 -2.22 -2.53
CA GLN A 221 18.11 -1.34 -3.37
C GLN A 221 17.84 -1.57 -4.86
N GLY A 222 17.74 -2.83 -5.30
CA GLY A 222 17.41 -3.20 -6.67
C GLY A 222 16.01 -2.75 -7.09
N LEU A 223 15.01 -2.87 -6.20
CA LEU A 223 13.66 -2.37 -6.43
C LEU A 223 13.66 -0.84 -6.58
N PHE A 224 14.28 -0.10 -5.65
CA PHE A 224 14.33 1.36 -5.70
C PHE A 224 15.09 1.89 -6.92
N ALA A 225 16.16 1.21 -7.35
CA ALA A 225 16.87 1.56 -8.58
C ALA A 225 15.97 1.45 -9.81
N GLU A 226 15.22 0.36 -9.96
CA GLU A 226 14.30 0.17 -11.10
C GLU A 226 13.11 1.15 -11.05
N LEU A 227 12.55 1.42 -9.87
CA LEU A 227 11.48 2.40 -9.70
C LEU A 227 11.95 3.83 -9.99
N ASN A 228 13.17 4.20 -9.58
CA ASN A 228 13.79 5.49 -9.92
C ASN A 228 14.00 5.63 -11.43
N GLU A 229 14.52 4.60 -12.11
CA GLU A 229 14.73 4.61 -13.55
C GLU A 229 13.43 4.73 -14.36
N ARG A 230 12.38 4.02 -13.93
CA ARG A 230 11.03 4.16 -14.51
C ARG A 230 10.47 5.57 -14.27
N TRP A 231 10.65 6.12 -13.07
CA TRP A 231 10.24 7.49 -12.74
C TRP A 231 10.97 8.54 -13.59
N VAL A 232 12.31 8.48 -13.67
CA VAL A 232 13.11 9.40 -14.50
C VAL A 232 12.71 9.33 -15.98
N THR A 233 12.44 8.12 -16.48
CA THR A 233 11.95 7.91 -17.85
C THR A 233 10.57 8.56 -18.05
N ALA A 234 9.63 8.30 -17.16
CA ALA A 234 8.30 8.88 -17.17
C ALA A 234 8.30 10.42 -17.07
N VAL A 235 9.15 11.00 -16.20
CA VAL A 235 9.33 12.44 -16.03
C VAL A 235 9.82 13.09 -17.33
N ARG A 236 10.78 12.46 -18.01
CA ARG A 236 11.32 12.93 -19.30
C ARG A 236 10.29 12.85 -20.42
N GLU A 237 9.60 11.71 -20.55
CA GLU A 237 8.66 11.45 -21.66
C GLU A 237 7.37 12.26 -21.55
N ASN A 238 6.86 12.46 -20.33
CA ASN A 238 5.61 13.17 -20.07
C ASN A 238 5.84 14.62 -19.58
N GLN A 239 7.08 15.11 -19.61
CA GLN A 239 7.50 16.45 -19.17
C GLN A 239 7.04 16.82 -17.75
N LEU A 240 7.02 15.83 -16.84
CA LEU A 240 6.34 15.96 -15.53
C LEU A 240 6.95 17.05 -14.64
N SER A 241 8.22 17.40 -14.79
CA SER A 241 8.86 18.47 -13.99
C SER A 241 8.07 19.79 -14.08
N ALA A 242 7.67 20.21 -15.28
CA ALA A 242 6.91 21.45 -15.47
C ALA A 242 5.50 21.38 -14.84
N VAL A 243 4.90 20.19 -14.75
CA VAL A 243 3.60 19.97 -14.09
C VAL A 243 3.76 19.96 -12.57
N ILE A 244 4.78 19.27 -12.06
CA ILE A 244 5.14 19.20 -10.64
C ILE A 244 5.46 20.59 -10.08
N ASP A 245 6.22 21.39 -10.83
CA ASP A 245 6.57 22.78 -10.49
C ASP A 245 5.45 23.79 -10.79
N GLY A 246 4.28 23.34 -11.26
CA GLY A 246 3.10 24.18 -11.50
C GLY A 246 3.24 25.16 -12.66
N GLN A 247 4.27 25.01 -13.50
CA GLN A 247 4.49 25.81 -14.72
C GLN A 247 3.52 25.42 -15.84
N THR A 248 3.05 24.16 -15.84
CA THR A 248 2.11 23.59 -16.83
C THR A 248 0.90 22.99 -16.11
N PRO A 249 -0.34 23.21 -16.57
CA PRO A 249 -1.52 22.60 -15.96
C PRO A 249 -1.54 21.08 -16.15
N LEU A 250 -2.03 20.36 -15.13
CA LEU A 250 -2.18 18.91 -15.17
C LEU A 250 -3.23 18.47 -16.22
N SER A 251 -2.80 17.73 -17.24
CA SER A 251 -3.70 17.11 -18.22
C SER A 251 -4.38 15.85 -17.67
N ASP A 252 -5.55 15.51 -18.20
CA ASP A 252 -6.25 14.28 -17.81
C ASP A 252 -5.48 13.02 -18.26
N THR A 253 -4.75 13.09 -19.38
CA THR A 253 -3.86 12.01 -19.85
C THR A 253 -2.72 11.70 -18.87
N ILE A 254 -2.11 12.72 -18.26
CA ILE A 254 -1.07 12.52 -17.23
C ILE A 254 -1.69 11.93 -15.96
N ARG A 255 -2.87 12.44 -15.56
CA ARG A 255 -3.60 11.97 -14.37
C ARG A 255 -3.98 10.50 -14.50
N ASP A 256 -4.72 10.15 -15.54
CA ASP A 256 -5.37 8.83 -15.71
C ASP A 256 -4.39 7.76 -16.23
N GLY A 257 -3.27 8.18 -16.83
CA GLY A 257 -2.14 7.32 -17.20
C GLY A 257 -1.04 7.32 -16.13
N VAL A 258 0.07 8.00 -16.43
CA VAL A 258 1.34 7.85 -15.69
C VAL A 258 1.24 8.15 -14.19
N ALA A 259 0.47 9.14 -13.77
CA ALA A 259 0.30 9.44 -12.34
C ALA A 259 -0.50 8.34 -11.61
N THR A 260 -1.47 7.71 -12.28
CA THR A 260 -2.24 6.58 -11.73
C THR A 260 -1.36 5.34 -11.59
N HIS A 261 -0.49 5.04 -12.56
CA HIS A 261 0.47 3.93 -12.46
C HIS A 261 1.40 4.06 -11.24
N PHE A 262 2.03 5.22 -11.05
CA PHE A 262 2.87 5.45 -9.87
C PHE A 262 2.08 5.52 -8.56
N THR A 263 0.80 5.93 -8.60
CA THR A 263 -0.11 5.89 -7.44
C THR A 263 -0.33 4.46 -6.94
N VAL A 264 -0.52 3.49 -7.83
CA VAL A 264 -0.62 2.07 -7.44
C VAL A 264 0.70 1.56 -6.87
N VAL A 265 1.80 1.78 -7.60
CA VAL A 265 3.13 1.26 -7.23
C VAL A 265 3.60 1.81 -5.87
N PHE A 266 3.56 3.13 -5.66
CA PHE A 266 4.07 3.72 -4.43
C PHE A 266 3.12 3.52 -3.23
N ARG A 267 1.82 3.27 -3.45
CA ARG A 267 0.90 2.86 -2.37
C ARG A 267 1.29 1.49 -1.82
N TYR A 268 1.38 0.48 -2.67
CA TYR A 268 1.79 -0.86 -2.23
C TYR A 268 3.20 -0.85 -1.64
N MET A 269 4.15 -0.14 -2.28
CA MET A 269 5.51 -0.03 -1.76
C MET A 269 5.56 0.61 -0.36
N ALA A 270 4.89 1.75 -0.15
CA ALA A 270 4.94 2.44 1.13
C ALA A 270 4.29 1.62 2.26
N VAL A 271 3.16 0.96 1.99
CA VAL A 271 2.49 0.12 3.00
C VAL A 271 3.30 -1.15 3.28
N MET A 272 3.83 -1.82 2.26
CA MET A 272 4.72 -2.99 2.41
C MET A 272 5.92 -2.69 3.33
N LEU A 273 6.59 -1.55 3.09
CA LEU A 273 7.80 -1.15 3.83
C LEU A 273 7.52 -0.76 5.28
N LEU A 274 6.33 -0.24 5.57
CA LEU A 274 5.87 0.03 6.93
C LEU A 274 5.42 -1.27 7.61
N ASN A 275 4.68 -2.15 6.92
CA ASN A 275 4.22 -3.44 7.46
C ASN A 275 5.38 -4.33 7.94
N VAL A 276 6.51 -4.39 7.21
CA VAL A 276 7.68 -5.17 7.68
C VAL A 276 8.35 -4.58 8.92
N ALA A 277 8.29 -3.27 9.14
CA ALA A 277 8.72 -2.65 10.39
C ALA A 277 7.67 -2.76 11.50
N ASP A 278 6.41 -2.93 11.15
CA ASP A 278 5.27 -2.96 12.06
C ASP A 278 5.00 -4.34 12.66
N PHE A 279 5.13 -5.40 11.87
CA PHE A 279 4.84 -6.77 12.28
C PHE A 279 6.08 -7.61 12.63
N CYS A 280 7.29 -7.10 12.44
CA CYS A 280 8.52 -7.75 12.89
C CYS A 280 8.63 -7.67 14.43
N GLU A 281 8.80 -8.82 15.11
CA GLU A 281 9.07 -8.87 16.55
C GLU A 281 10.51 -8.48 16.89
N ARG A 282 11.44 -8.67 15.95
CA ARG A 282 12.86 -8.40 16.12
C ARG A 282 13.18 -6.91 15.95
N MET A 283 13.00 -6.16 17.03
CA MET A 283 13.24 -4.72 17.06
C MET A 283 14.69 -4.32 16.79
N ASP A 284 15.67 -5.20 17.04
CA ASP A 284 17.06 -4.99 16.62
C ASP A 284 17.19 -4.84 15.08
N LEU A 285 16.46 -5.68 14.32
CA LEU A 285 16.38 -5.59 12.87
C LEU A 285 15.55 -4.38 12.42
N VAL A 286 14.45 -4.06 13.11
CA VAL A 286 13.60 -2.90 12.79
C VAL A 286 14.38 -1.59 12.97
N ARG A 287 15.14 -1.43 14.06
CA ARG A 287 16.01 -0.25 14.26
C ARG A 287 17.12 -0.19 13.22
N GLY A 288 17.80 -1.31 12.94
CA GLY A 288 18.84 -1.36 11.92
C GLY A 288 18.31 -0.99 10.52
N TYR A 289 17.13 -1.48 10.16
CA TYR A 289 16.41 -1.12 8.94
C TYR A 289 16.05 0.37 8.90
N GLN A 290 15.41 0.88 9.96
CA GLN A 290 14.97 2.28 10.06
C GLN A 290 16.16 3.25 9.99
N GLN A 291 17.19 3.05 10.81
CA GLN A 291 18.37 3.92 10.89
C GLN A 291 19.20 3.90 9.61
N SER A 292 19.26 2.77 8.89
CA SER A 292 19.97 2.67 7.61
C SER A 292 19.15 3.17 6.41
N PHE A 293 17.82 3.27 6.53
CA PHE A 293 16.93 3.63 5.43
C PHE A 293 17.29 4.98 4.81
N LEU A 294 17.45 6.02 5.64
CA LEU A 294 17.88 7.34 5.14
C LEU A 294 19.25 7.23 4.49
N ALA A 295 20.25 6.73 5.21
CA ALA A 295 21.63 6.62 4.74
C ALA A 295 21.77 5.93 3.36
N GLN A 296 21.00 4.86 3.11
CA GLN A 296 21.04 4.13 1.85
C GLN A 296 20.20 4.77 0.73
N TYR A 297 19.09 5.44 1.07
CA TYR A 297 18.04 5.78 0.09
C TYR A 297 17.69 7.28 -0.02
N GLN A 298 18.50 8.20 0.53
CA GLN A 298 18.30 9.66 0.39
C GLN A 298 18.07 10.11 -1.06
N SER A 299 18.85 9.57 -2.00
CA SER A 299 18.74 9.90 -3.42
C SER A 299 17.34 9.59 -3.95
N PHE A 300 16.85 8.36 -3.75
CA PHE A 300 15.51 7.94 -4.17
C PHE A 300 14.40 8.77 -3.51
N MET A 301 14.55 9.14 -2.24
CA MET A 301 13.60 10.01 -1.55
C MET A 301 13.57 11.43 -2.13
N GLY A 302 14.74 11.99 -2.49
CA GLY A 302 14.86 13.33 -3.09
C GLY A 302 14.46 13.40 -4.56
N THR A 303 14.83 12.42 -5.39
CA THR A 303 14.61 12.42 -6.85
C THR A 303 13.27 11.82 -7.27
N THR A 304 12.74 10.87 -6.49
CA THR A 304 11.55 10.09 -6.86
C THR A 304 10.38 10.30 -5.90
N LEU A 305 10.50 9.94 -4.62
CA LEU A 305 9.34 9.96 -3.71
C LEU A 305 8.82 11.37 -3.43
N THR A 306 9.69 12.34 -3.14
CA THR A 306 9.25 13.70 -2.82
C THR A 306 8.63 14.42 -4.04
N PRO A 307 9.22 14.34 -5.26
CA PRO A 307 8.55 14.82 -6.47
C PRO A 307 7.27 14.07 -6.82
N PHE A 308 7.16 12.77 -6.50
CA PHE A 308 5.92 12.02 -6.66
C PHE A 308 4.82 12.50 -5.71
N ILE A 309 5.11 12.76 -4.42
CA ILE A 309 4.11 13.34 -3.49
C ILE A 309 3.59 14.67 -4.05
N ARG A 310 4.48 15.52 -4.56
CA ARG A 310 4.11 16.78 -5.23
C ARG A 310 3.16 16.56 -6.42
N LEU A 311 3.43 15.57 -7.28
CA LEU A 311 2.54 15.17 -8.38
C LEU A 311 1.19 14.64 -7.86
N ALA A 312 1.18 13.80 -6.83
CA ALA A 312 -0.04 13.26 -6.24
C ALA A 312 -0.92 14.37 -5.65
N LEU A 313 -0.34 15.36 -4.97
CA LEU A 313 -1.06 16.54 -4.48
C LEU A 313 -1.65 17.37 -5.65
N ARG A 314 -0.92 17.55 -6.76
CA ARG A 314 -1.48 18.18 -7.99
C ARG A 314 -2.66 17.39 -8.57
N CYS A 315 -2.58 16.07 -8.58
CA CYS A 315 -3.67 15.20 -9.04
C CYS A 315 -4.89 15.26 -8.12
N TRP A 316 -4.66 15.32 -6.79
CA TRP A 316 -5.72 15.55 -5.81
C TRP A 316 -6.38 16.92 -6.01
N GLU A 317 -5.63 18.03 -6.11
CA GLU A 317 -6.18 19.38 -6.35
C GLU A 317 -7.18 19.40 -7.52
N LYS A 318 -6.88 18.68 -8.61
CA LYS A 318 -7.75 18.59 -9.81
C LYS A 318 -8.93 17.62 -9.64
N THR A 319 -8.84 16.62 -8.77
CA THR A 319 -9.88 15.57 -8.56
C THR A 319 -10.70 15.74 -7.30
N ARG A 320 -10.36 16.71 -6.45
CA ARG A 320 -11.07 17.01 -5.21
C ARG A 320 -12.52 17.39 -5.50
N ASN A 321 -13.46 16.58 -5.03
CA ASN A 321 -14.88 16.90 -5.12
C ASN A 321 -15.32 17.60 -3.81
N PRO A 322 -15.65 18.90 -3.82
CA PRO A 322 -16.03 19.63 -2.61
C PRO A 322 -17.35 19.17 -1.95
N SER A 323 -18.09 18.21 -2.55
CA SER A 323 -19.27 17.58 -1.95
C SER A 323 -19.02 16.21 -1.31
N CYS A 324 -17.81 15.64 -1.41
CA CYS A 324 -17.45 14.35 -0.83
C CYS A 324 -16.10 14.44 -0.09
N GLU A 325 -15.94 13.69 1.00
CA GLU A 325 -14.67 13.67 1.73
C GLU A 325 -13.58 12.94 0.92
N SER A 326 -12.36 13.50 0.82
CA SER A 326 -11.26 12.92 0.03
C SER A 326 -10.69 11.59 0.53
N GLN A 327 -11.33 10.92 1.49
CA GLN A 327 -10.95 9.59 1.99
C GLN A 327 -10.93 8.52 0.88
N ASN A 328 -11.75 8.72 -0.16
CA ASN A 328 -11.82 7.84 -1.33
C ASN A 328 -10.95 8.34 -2.50
N ASN A 329 -10.19 9.44 -2.32
CA ASN A 329 -9.32 9.95 -3.37
C ASN A 329 -7.96 9.22 -3.35
N PRO A 330 -7.60 8.49 -4.41
CA PRO A 330 -6.41 7.64 -4.39
C PRO A 330 -5.10 8.43 -4.36
N PHE A 331 -5.08 9.64 -4.94
CA PHE A 331 -3.90 10.52 -4.95
C PHE A 331 -3.60 11.08 -3.56
N MET A 332 -4.64 11.43 -2.79
CA MET A 332 -4.50 11.83 -1.39
C MET A 332 -4.03 10.65 -0.52
N ASN A 333 -4.64 9.47 -0.67
CA ASN A 333 -4.30 8.29 0.12
C ASN A 333 -2.86 7.81 -0.11
N VAL A 334 -2.35 7.88 -1.35
CA VAL A 334 -0.94 7.56 -1.63
C VAL A 334 0.01 8.64 -1.14
N ALA A 335 -0.34 9.93 -1.24
CA ALA A 335 0.49 11.00 -0.70
C ALA A 335 0.72 10.80 0.81
N ILE A 336 -0.34 10.50 1.57
CA ILE A 336 -0.26 10.15 3.00
C ILE A 336 0.58 8.88 3.24
N ALA A 337 0.40 7.82 2.46
CA ALA A 337 1.17 6.58 2.63
C ALA A 337 2.67 6.82 2.43
N VAL A 338 3.06 7.54 1.37
CA VAL A 338 4.47 7.87 1.09
C VAL A 338 5.02 8.87 2.10
N MET A 339 4.23 9.83 2.59
CA MET A 339 4.67 10.74 3.66
C MET A 339 4.85 10.03 5.01
N ARG A 340 4.05 9.01 5.33
CA ARG A 340 4.32 8.13 6.49
C ARG A 340 5.63 7.35 6.33
N LEU A 341 5.96 6.89 5.12
CA LEU A 341 7.26 6.29 4.82
C LEU A 341 8.41 7.30 4.96
N LEU A 342 8.24 8.54 4.50
CA LEU A 342 9.22 9.61 4.73
C LEU A 342 9.42 9.87 6.23
N ARG A 343 8.34 9.97 7.01
CA ARG A 343 8.39 10.15 8.47
C ARG A 343 9.17 9.02 9.16
N PHE A 344 8.89 7.76 8.78
CA PHE A 344 9.64 6.59 9.24
C PHE A 344 11.13 6.70 8.88
N ALA A 345 11.44 7.04 7.63
CA ALA A 345 12.81 7.15 7.15
C ALA A 345 13.61 8.30 7.79
N THR A 346 12.95 9.43 8.11
CA THR A 346 13.62 10.60 8.69
C THR A 346 13.71 10.58 10.21
N TYR A 347 13.02 9.68 10.91
CA TYR A 347 13.07 9.58 12.37
C TYR A 347 14.51 9.31 12.85
N ARG A 348 14.98 10.08 13.85
CA ARG A 348 16.32 9.96 14.48
C ARG A 348 17.44 9.58 13.47
N PRO A 349 17.74 10.46 12.49
CA PRO A 349 18.52 10.09 11.32
C PRO A 349 19.99 9.81 11.66
N SER A 350 20.52 8.68 11.18
CA SER A 350 21.92 8.25 11.41
C SER A 350 22.97 9.05 10.62
N GLN A 351 22.54 9.80 9.61
CA GLN A 351 23.38 10.60 8.73
C GLN A 351 22.70 11.96 8.46
N PRO A 352 23.49 13.03 8.17
CA PRO A 352 22.92 14.31 7.79
C PRO A 352 22.13 14.21 6.49
N VAL A 353 21.11 15.06 6.36
CA VAL A 353 20.30 15.18 5.14
C VAL A 353 21.14 15.79 4.02
N GLN A 354 21.13 15.17 2.86
CA GLN A 354 21.80 15.66 1.64
C GLN A 354 21.06 16.87 1.05
N ASP A 355 21.80 17.83 0.49
CA ASP A 355 21.23 19.05 -0.11
C ASP A 355 20.16 18.78 -1.17
N THR A 356 20.29 17.70 -1.93
CA THR A 356 19.31 17.26 -2.93
C THR A 356 17.97 16.86 -2.30
N PHE A 357 18.00 16.10 -1.20
CA PHE A 357 16.80 15.73 -0.47
C PHE A 357 16.21 16.92 0.29
N ALA A 358 17.04 17.75 0.93
CA ALA A 358 16.61 18.99 1.59
C ALA A 358 15.91 19.96 0.61
N SER A 359 16.45 20.15 -0.59
CA SER A 359 15.86 21.04 -1.62
C SER A 359 14.54 20.49 -2.18
N SER A 360 14.44 19.15 -2.30
CA SER A 360 13.21 18.48 -2.73
C SER A 360 12.11 18.59 -1.66
N LEU A 361 12.47 18.37 -0.39
CA LEU A 361 11.59 18.61 0.76
C LEU A 361 11.12 20.06 0.81
N ALA A 362 12.03 21.05 0.67
CA ALA A 362 11.66 22.46 0.66
C ALA A 362 10.59 22.76 -0.41
N SER A 363 10.75 22.18 -1.60
CA SER A 363 9.82 22.33 -2.73
C SER A 363 8.45 21.67 -2.45
N LEU A 364 8.41 20.54 -1.73
CA LEU A 364 7.17 19.93 -1.25
C LEU A 364 6.47 20.85 -0.22
N ILE A 365 7.23 21.42 0.73
CA ILE A 365 6.66 22.31 1.76
C ILE A 365 6.08 23.59 1.14
N VAL A 366 6.77 24.20 0.16
CA VAL A 366 6.24 25.35 -0.58
C VAL A 366 4.93 25.02 -1.29
N GLN A 367 4.80 23.82 -1.88
CA GLN A 367 3.53 23.39 -2.46
C GLN A 367 2.46 23.19 -1.39
N VAL A 368 2.77 22.49 -0.29
CA VAL A 368 1.84 22.24 0.84
C VAL A 368 1.32 23.56 1.42
N GLN A 369 2.18 24.58 1.60
CA GLN A 369 1.79 25.94 1.98
C GLN A 369 0.85 26.58 0.96
N GLY A 370 1.16 26.46 -0.34
CA GLY A 370 0.34 27.02 -1.42
C GLY A 370 -1.08 26.42 -1.50
N ILE A 371 -1.28 25.22 -0.95
CA ILE A 371 -2.58 24.52 -0.92
C ILE A 371 -3.14 24.35 0.49
N GLU A 372 -2.54 24.98 1.50
CA GLU A 372 -2.82 24.78 2.94
C GLU A 372 -4.32 24.95 3.25
N ARG A 373 -4.95 26.04 2.79
CA ARG A 373 -6.40 26.27 2.93
C ARG A 373 -7.28 25.18 2.32
N LEU A 374 -6.81 24.50 1.27
CA LEU A 374 -7.53 23.38 0.66
C LEU A 374 -7.39 22.11 1.51
N LEU A 375 -6.21 21.91 2.13
CA LEU A 375 -5.92 20.81 3.04
C LEU A 375 -6.65 20.97 4.37
N CYS A 376 -6.67 22.17 4.95
CA CYS A 376 -7.38 22.48 6.20
C CYS A 376 -8.90 22.28 6.11
N GLY A 377 -9.50 22.37 4.91
CA GLY A 377 -10.93 22.12 4.70
C GLY A 377 -11.36 20.66 4.83
N GLU A 378 -10.42 19.70 4.93
CA GLU A 378 -10.70 18.27 4.93
C GLU A 378 -9.81 17.53 5.93
N TYR A 379 -10.37 16.60 6.72
CA TYR A 379 -9.60 15.86 7.72
C TYR A 379 -8.37 15.13 7.14
N VAL A 380 -8.53 14.56 5.94
CA VAL A 380 -7.46 13.85 5.23
C VAL A 380 -6.35 14.82 4.78
N GLY A 381 -6.70 16.06 4.42
CA GLY A 381 -5.74 17.11 4.12
C GLY A 381 -4.98 17.58 5.38
N MET A 382 -5.65 17.64 6.53
CA MET A 382 -5.00 17.92 7.82
C MET A 382 -3.90 16.90 8.15
N LEU A 383 -4.07 15.63 7.80
CA LEU A 383 -3.04 14.61 7.98
C LEU A 383 -1.80 14.85 7.09
N VAL A 384 -1.94 15.43 5.90
CA VAL A 384 -0.80 15.87 5.07
C VAL A 384 -0.02 16.98 5.78
N LEU A 385 -0.71 17.93 6.41
CA LEU A 385 -0.08 19.02 7.17
C LEU A 385 0.67 18.48 8.40
N VAL A 386 0.07 17.59 9.18
CA VAL A 386 0.73 16.93 10.32
C VAL A 386 1.98 16.17 9.86
N LEU A 387 1.86 15.31 8.85
CA LEU A 387 3.00 14.54 8.33
C LEU A 387 4.10 15.43 7.75
N ALA A 388 3.76 16.55 7.11
CA ALA A 388 4.75 17.52 6.62
C ALA A 388 5.55 18.12 7.77
N VAL A 389 4.88 18.54 8.85
CA VAL A 389 5.51 19.10 10.05
C VAL A 389 6.34 18.05 10.78
N GLU A 390 5.83 16.82 10.95
CA GLU A 390 6.59 15.73 11.58
C GLU A 390 7.85 15.33 10.79
N VAL A 391 7.78 15.30 9.45
CA VAL A 391 8.98 15.07 8.62
C VAL A 391 10.01 16.18 8.82
N LEU A 392 9.59 17.44 8.91
CA LEU A 392 10.48 18.59 9.16
C LEU A 392 11.08 18.58 10.57
N CYS A 393 10.31 18.21 11.58
CA CYS A 393 10.81 18.01 12.94
C CYS A 393 11.80 16.84 13.01
N ASN A 394 11.51 15.72 12.36
CA ASN A 394 12.38 14.54 12.33
C ASN A 394 13.75 14.84 11.70
N VAL A 395 13.81 15.61 10.60
CA VAL A 395 15.10 16.06 10.00
C VAL A 395 15.74 17.25 10.70
N ASN A 396 15.08 17.81 11.71
CA ASN A 396 15.46 19.06 12.38
C ASN A 396 15.69 20.23 11.39
N ALA A 397 14.64 20.59 10.67
CA ALA A 397 14.60 21.65 9.65
C ALA A 397 15.26 22.99 10.06
N VAL A 398 15.23 23.37 11.34
CA VAL A 398 15.89 24.58 11.86
C VAL A 398 17.41 24.58 11.64
N LYS A 399 18.06 23.40 11.61
CA LYS A 399 19.50 23.26 11.34
C LYS A 399 19.85 23.21 9.85
N ILE A 400 18.88 23.14 8.95
CA ILE A 400 19.08 22.95 7.51
C ILE A 400 18.69 24.25 6.78
N HIS A 401 19.68 24.92 6.16
CA HIS A 401 19.51 26.22 5.52
C HIS A 401 18.36 26.27 4.50
N GLN A 402 18.19 25.21 3.71
CA GLN A 402 17.13 25.10 2.70
C GLN A 402 15.72 24.90 3.31
N LEU A 403 15.63 24.46 4.57
CA LEU A 403 14.37 24.10 5.23
C LEU A 403 13.93 25.12 6.29
N VAL A 404 14.84 25.86 6.93
CA VAL A 404 14.52 26.72 8.07
C VAL A 404 13.50 27.83 7.73
N GLU A 405 13.58 28.45 6.56
CA GLU A 405 12.64 29.51 6.14
C GLU A 405 11.25 28.95 5.83
N VAL A 406 11.18 27.87 5.04
CA VAL A 406 9.92 27.23 4.66
C VAL A 406 9.24 26.56 5.86
N PHE A 407 10.00 25.95 6.78
CA PHE A 407 9.47 25.44 8.04
C PHE A 407 8.87 26.56 8.89
N ASN A 408 9.64 27.64 9.13
CA ASN A 408 9.15 28.77 9.91
C ASN A 408 7.89 29.39 9.32
N THR A 409 7.82 29.51 8.00
CA THR A 409 6.66 30.04 7.29
C THR A 409 5.45 29.11 7.42
N LEU A 410 5.63 27.79 7.27
CA LEU A 410 4.53 26.82 7.41
C LEU A 410 3.92 26.88 8.82
N ILE A 411 4.75 26.83 9.86
CA ILE A 411 4.26 26.87 11.25
C ILE A 411 3.60 28.22 11.57
N SER A 412 4.12 29.33 11.05
CA SER A 412 3.45 30.63 11.21
C SER A 412 2.10 30.69 10.50
N THR A 413 1.96 30.12 9.30
CA THR A 413 0.65 30.01 8.63
C THR A 413 -0.34 29.19 9.47
N LEU A 414 0.07 27.99 9.91
CA LEU A 414 -0.79 27.09 10.68
C LEU A 414 -1.17 27.67 12.05
N ALA A 415 -0.23 28.28 12.78
CA ALA A 415 -0.49 28.90 14.07
C ALA A 415 -1.45 30.11 13.97
N THR A 416 -1.39 30.85 12.86
CA THR A 416 -2.23 32.04 12.66
C THR A 416 -3.55 31.77 11.92
N ASP A 417 -3.83 30.54 11.48
CA ASP A 417 -5.08 30.25 10.79
C ASP A 417 -6.28 30.15 11.75
N LYS A 418 -7.00 31.28 11.85
CA LYS A 418 -8.25 31.43 12.59
C LYS A 418 -9.51 31.15 11.75
N ASN A 419 -9.38 30.63 10.52
CA ASN A 419 -10.55 30.21 9.73
C ASN A 419 -11.23 29.00 10.39
N PRO A 420 -12.57 28.93 10.40
CA PRO A 420 -13.29 27.74 10.86
C PRO A 420 -13.07 26.59 9.88
N LEU A 421 -12.80 25.37 10.38
CA LEU A 421 -12.47 24.21 9.53
C LEU A 421 -13.54 23.92 8.46
N ARG A 422 -14.80 24.18 8.78
CA ARG A 422 -15.94 24.14 7.87
C ARG A 422 -16.96 25.23 8.24
N PRO A 423 -17.83 25.67 7.32
CA PRO A 423 -18.90 26.61 7.65
C PRO A 423 -19.74 26.11 8.84
N GLY A 424 -19.82 26.91 9.91
CA GLY A 424 -20.50 26.54 11.15
C GLY A 424 -19.69 25.68 12.14
N ALA A 425 -18.40 25.43 11.91
CA ALA A 425 -17.52 24.87 12.94
C ALA A 425 -17.24 25.89 14.05
N HIS A 426 -17.23 25.43 15.30
CA HIS A 426 -16.83 26.22 16.47
C HIS A 426 -15.32 26.27 16.71
N PHE A 427 -14.53 25.63 15.85
CA PHE A 427 -13.09 25.43 16.02
C PHE A 427 -12.33 25.87 14.76
N THR A 428 -11.12 26.41 14.98
CA THR A 428 -10.26 26.90 13.89
C THR A 428 -9.44 25.77 13.25
N ALA A 429 -8.90 26.02 12.07
CA ALA A 429 -7.93 25.14 11.43
C ALA A 429 -6.68 24.92 12.31
N SER A 430 -6.16 25.97 12.96
CA SER A 430 -5.05 25.89 13.92
C SER A 430 -5.35 24.95 15.10
N GLN A 431 -6.53 25.07 15.72
CA GLN A 431 -6.96 24.19 16.81
C GLN A 431 -7.12 22.74 16.35
N ALA A 432 -7.66 22.51 15.15
CA ALA A 432 -7.77 21.18 14.58
C ALA A 432 -6.41 20.56 14.23
N PHE A 433 -5.46 21.36 13.72
CA PHE A 433 -4.08 20.93 13.49
C PHE A 433 -3.41 20.51 14.80
N MET A 434 -3.50 21.33 15.84
CA MET A 434 -3.01 21.01 17.19
C MET A 434 -3.62 19.74 17.76
N TYR A 435 -4.92 19.54 17.57
CA TYR A 435 -5.60 18.31 17.97
C TYR A 435 -5.05 17.09 17.20
N CYS A 436 -4.89 17.18 15.88
CA CYS A 436 -4.38 16.07 15.08
C CYS A 436 -2.92 15.73 15.42
N LEU A 437 -2.07 16.74 15.61
CA LEU A 437 -0.67 16.58 16.00
C LEU A 437 -0.53 15.91 17.38
N SER A 438 -1.34 16.32 18.35
CA SER A 438 -1.32 15.73 19.71
C SER A 438 -1.92 14.32 19.80
N ASN A 439 -2.78 13.93 18.86
CA ASN A 439 -3.41 12.60 18.82
C ASN A 439 -2.79 11.64 17.79
N GLU A 440 -1.72 12.02 17.09
CA GLU A 440 -1.04 11.15 16.13
C GLU A 440 -0.31 10.01 16.85
N THR A 441 -0.74 8.78 16.60
CA THR A 441 -0.33 7.58 17.38
C THR A 441 1.01 6.97 16.95
N SER A 442 1.71 7.57 15.99
CA SER A 442 2.99 7.04 15.50
C SER A 442 4.17 7.23 16.45
N THR A 443 4.92 6.16 16.67
CA THR A 443 6.20 6.16 17.39
C THR A 443 7.33 6.88 16.65
N TYR A 444 7.20 7.12 15.33
CA TYR A 444 8.25 7.68 14.48
C TYR A 444 8.24 9.22 14.42
N CYS A 445 8.07 9.87 15.57
CA CYS A 445 8.01 11.33 15.68
C CYS A 445 9.00 11.78 16.76
N VAL A 446 9.98 12.61 16.41
CA VAL A 446 10.93 13.16 17.38
C VAL A 446 10.20 14.10 18.34
N THR A 447 10.35 13.84 19.64
CA THR A 447 9.72 14.60 20.73
C THR A 447 10.47 15.87 21.10
N GLU A 448 11.78 15.90 20.88
CA GLU A 448 12.65 17.00 21.31
C GLU A 448 13.75 17.29 20.28
N ASN A 449 13.77 18.54 19.76
CA ASN A 449 14.89 19.21 19.10
C ASN A 449 14.52 20.68 18.82
N GLU A 450 15.44 21.47 18.26
CA GLU A 450 15.23 22.90 17.99
C GLU A 450 14.04 23.18 17.05
N SER A 451 13.70 22.26 16.16
CA SER A 451 12.50 22.38 15.31
C SER A 451 11.22 22.11 16.10
N VAL A 452 11.23 21.16 17.03
CA VAL A 452 10.11 20.92 17.95
C VAL A 452 9.95 22.07 18.96
N GLU A 453 11.04 22.66 19.44
CA GLU A 453 11.01 23.86 20.30
C GLU A 453 10.34 25.05 19.57
N VAL A 454 10.73 25.31 18.31
CA VAL A 454 10.10 26.35 17.47
C VAL A 454 8.62 26.05 17.22
N LEU A 455 8.28 24.78 16.98
CA LEU A 455 6.91 24.31 16.80
C LEU A 455 6.05 24.58 18.05
N GLN A 456 6.51 24.10 19.20
CA GLN A 456 5.83 24.29 20.49
C GLN A 456 5.68 25.77 20.82
N LYS A 457 6.75 26.56 20.69
CA LYS A 457 6.71 28.00 20.97
C LYS A 457 5.64 28.71 20.14
N LYS A 458 5.65 28.54 18.82
CA LYS A 458 4.70 29.23 17.92
C LYS A 458 3.25 28.78 18.12
N LEU A 459 3.02 27.58 18.65
CA LEU A 459 1.69 27.03 18.92
C LEU A 459 1.22 27.26 20.38
N GLN A 460 2.09 27.79 21.24
CA GLN A 460 1.79 28.18 22.62
C GLN A 460 1.62 29.70 22.82
N GLU A 461 1.78 30.52 21.78
CA GLU A 461 1.63 31.99 21.82
C GLU A 461 0.15 32.47 21.89
N GLU A 462 -0.76 31.70 22.51
CA GLU A 462 -2.16 32.11 22.76
C GLU A 462 -2.41 32.57 24.22
N ASP A 463 -3.29 33.56 24.38
CA ASP A 463 -3.66 34.19 25.66
C ASP A 463 -4.22 33.18 26.70
N PRO A 464 -3.91 33.31 28.01
CA PRO A 464 -4.41 32.42 29.05
C PRO A 464 -5.94 32.37 29.20
N GLU A 465 -6.69 33.33 28.66
CA GLU A 465 -8.16 33.27 28.61
C GLU A 465 -8.65 32.23 27.57
N GLY A 466 -7.90 32.02 26.47
CA GLY A 466 -8.22 31.05 25.42
C GLY A 466 -7.99 29.58 25.82
N VAL A 467 -7.23 29.33 26.90
CA VAL A 467 -6.97 27.97 27.41
C VAL A 467 -8.25 27.31 27.94
N ASN A 468 -9.17 28.09 28.50
CA ASN A 468 -10.43 27.58 29.06
C ASN A 468 -11.44 27.25 27.94
N GLU A 469 -11.52 28.10 26.92
CA GLU A 469 -12.28 27.82 25.70
C GLU A 469 -11.67 26.65 24.92
N SER A 470 -10.34 26.52 24.88
CA SER A 470 -9.64 25.39 24.25
C SER A 470 -9.87 24.08 25.00
N ALA A 471 -9.93 24.08 26.33
CA ALA A 471 -10.32 22.90 27.11
C ALA A 471 -11.77 22.48 26.83
N MET A 472 -12.70 23.44 26.75
CA MET A 472 -14.08 23.18 26.32
C MET A 472 -14.16 22.74 24.85
N ALA A 473 -13.31 23.27 23.97
CA ALA A 473 -13.22 22.85 22.57
C ALA A 473 -12.62 21.45 22.43
N ILE A 474 -11.66 21.06 23.28
CA ILE A 474 -11.10 19.70 23.37
C ILE A 474 -12.15 18.72 23.90
N GLN A 475 -12.96 19.11 24.89
CA GLN A 475 -14.06 18.29 25.40
C GLN A 475 -15.20 18.15 24.37
N ALA A 476 -15.53 19.23 23.66
CA ALA A 476 -16.49 19.21 22.54
C ALA A 476 -15.93 18.45 21.32
N LEU A 477 -14.60 18.51 21.09
CA LEU A 477 -13.88 17.67 20.16
C LEU A 477 -14.11 16.21 20.56
N GLU A 478 -13.75 15.77 21.77
CA GLU A 478 -13.96 14.39 22.24
C GLU A 478 -15.42 13.90 22.08
N GLU A 479 -16.42 14.75 22.35
CA GLU A 479 -17.84 14.41 22.15
C GLU A 479 -18.25 14.31 20.66
N GLN A 480 -17.67 15.13 19.77
CA GLN A 480 -17.86 15.01 18.31
C GLN A 480 -16.93 13.97 17.66
N LEU A 481 -15.87 13.55 18.36
CA LEU A 481 -14.78 12.71 17.84
C LEU A 481 -15.10 11.22 17.74
N GLY A 482 -16.26 10.78 18.22
CA GLY A 482 -16.75 9.42 17.92
C GLY A 482 -16.76 9.14 16.41
N MET A 483 -16.89 10.18 15.59
CA MET A 483 -16.71 10.10 14.13
C MET A 483 -15.24 10.24 13.69
N LEU A 484 -14.40 11.09 14.30
CA LEU A 484 -13.01 11.28 13.85
C LEU A 484 -12.07 10.14 14.26
N GLN A 485 -12.25 9.52 15.44
CA GLN A 485 -11.54 8.30 15.82
C GLN A 485 -12.02 7.09 14.99
N SER A 486 -13.30 7.09 14.57
CA SER A 486 -13.76 6.19 13.51
C SER A 486 -12.96 6.43 12.24
N LEU A 487 -12.77 7.69 11.84
CA LEU A 487 -12.16 8.14 10.59
C LEU A 487 -10.63 7.96 10.54
N MET A 488 -9.91 8.06 11.66
CA MET A 488 -8.47 7.71 11.75
C MET A 488 -8.25 6.20 11.56
N MET A 489 -9.10 5.39 12.19
CA MET A 489 -9.06 3.94 12.01
C MET A 489 -9.58 3.53 10.62
N GLU A 490 -10.59 4.24 10.11
CA GLU A 490 -11.10 4.10 8.74
C GLU A 490 -10.15 4.70 7.69
N LEU A 491 -9.16 5.53 8.03
CA LEU A 491 -8.13 5.95 7.08
C LEU A 491 -7.07 4.86 6.84
N ALA A 492 -6.90 3.93 7.77
CA ALA A 492 -6.24 2.66 7.47
C ALA A 492 -7.09 1.74 6.57
N ILE A 493 -8.42 1.97 6.49
CA ILE A 493 -9.38 1.19 5.70
C ILE A 493 -9.67 1.83 4.33
N GLY A 494 -9.66 3.16 4.21
CA GLY A 494 -9.71 3.91 2.94
C GLY A 494 -8.43 3.75 2.13
N GLN A 495 -7.31 3.49 2.82
CA GLN A 495 -6.07 2.98 2.25
C GLN A 495 -6.15 1.53 1.74
N LEU A 496 -7.29 0.84 1.88
CA LEU A 496 -7.63 -0.45 1.27
C LEU A 496 -8.79 -0.31 0.25
N LEU A 497 -9.88 0.39 0.58
CA LEU A 497 -11.02 0.64 -0.34
C LEU A 497 -10.63 1.35 -1.65
N GLY A 498 -9.51 2.07 -1.67
CA GLY A 498 -8.91 2.61 -2.89
C GLY A 498 -8.58 1.54 -3.95
N ASP A 499 -8.48 0.25 -3.60
CA ASP A 499 -8.23 -0.83 -4.55
C ASP A 499 -9.36 -1.02 -5.55
N LEU A 500 -10.62 -0.82 -5.14
CA LEU A 500 -11.75 -0.83 -6.06
C LEU A 500 -11.78 0.42 -6.94
N CYS A 501 -11.47 1.60 -6.40
CA CYS A 501 -11.55 2.86 -7.16
C CYS A 501 -10.42 3.04 -8.19
N VAL A 502 -9.20 2.58 -7.93
CA VAL A 502 -8.07 2.74 -8.86
C VAL A 502 -8.08 1.71 -10.00
N LEU A 503 -8.70 0.55 -9.79
CA LEU A 503 -8.77 -0.53 -10.79
C LEU A 503 -10.01 -0.45 -11.69
N MET A 504 -11.00 0.40 -11.37
CA MET A 504 -12.25 0.56 -12.12
C MET A 504 -12.26 1.50 -13.36
N PRO A 505 -11.26 2.37 -13.67
CA PRO A 505 -11.33 3.20 -14.89
C PRO A 505 -11.33 2.38 -16.20
N PHE A 506 -10.63 1.24 -16.22
CA PHE A 506 -10.34 0.52 -17.46
C PHE A 506 -11.39 -0.51 -17.87
N ALA A 507 -12.26 -0.96 -16.96
CA ALA A 507 -13.36 -1.87 -17.29
C ALA A 507 -14.50 -1.19 -18.06
N LEU A 508 -14.79 0.08 -17.76
CA LEU A 508 -15.93 0.80 -18.33
C LEU A 508 -15.64 1.49 -19.68
N ALA A 509 -14.37 1.58 -20.08
CA ALA A 509 -13.99 2.15 -21.38
C ALA A 509 -14.27 1.22 -22.58
N ALA A 510 -14.62 -0.06 -22.33
CA ALA A 510 -14.86 -1.06 -23.37
C ALA A 510 -16.29 -1.05 -23.94
N GLU A 511 -17.27 -0.43 -23.28
CA GLU A 511 -18.69 -0.42 -23.69
C GLU A 511 -19.15 0.96 -24.22
N GLY A 512 -18.35 1.58 -25.08
CA GLY A 512 -18.68 2.84 -25.75
C GLY A 512 -19.29 2.67 -27.14
N GLY A 513 -20.59 2.37 -27.28
CA GLY A 513 -21.19 2.37 -28.62
C GLY A 513 -22.66 1.98 -28.84
N ARG A 514 -23.53 3.00 -28.78
CA ARG A 514 -24.85 3.15 -29.47
C ARG A 514 -26.13 2.64 -28.79
N GLY A 515 -27.04 3.59 -28.54
CA GLY A 515 -28.30 3.61 -29.29
C GLY A 515 -29.60 3.36 -28.53
N ASP A 516 -30.31 4.45 -28.27
CA ASP A 516 -31.76 4.56 -28.02
C ASP A 516 -32.41 3.85 -26.82
N GLY A 517 -33.38 4.56 -26.24
CA GLY A 517 -34.11 4.11 -25.08
C GLY A 517 -35.27 3.18 -25.42
N ASN A 518 -35.54 2.24 -24.51
CA ASN A 518 -36.90 1.95 -24.08
C ASN A 518 -36.87 1.22 -22.73
N ILE A 519 -37.61 1.76 -21.76
CA ILE A 519 -38.03 1.02 -20.58
C ILE A 519 -39.35 0.33 -20.94
N PRO A 520 -39.46 -1.00 -20.77
CA PRO A 520 -40.77 -1.57 -20.46
C PRO A 520 -40.74 -2.49 -19.21
N PRO A 521 -41.89 -2.69 -18.53
CA PRO A 521 -41.94 -3.19 -17.16
C PRO A 521 -42.65 -4.55 -17.02
N HIS A 522 -42.83 -4.99 -15.76
CA HIS A 522 -43.59 -6.17 -15.29
C HIS A 522 -42.86 -7.51 -15.45
N THR A 523 -42.88 -8.40 -14.45
CA THR A 523 -44.11 -8.99 -13.89
C THR A 523 -44.16 -9.09 -12.36
N ARG A 524 -45.36 -8.81 -11.82
CA ARG A 524 -45.80 -9.16 -10.45
C ARG A 524 -46.58 -10.48 -10.48
N SER A 525 -46.57 -11.17 -9.34
CA SER A 525 -47.66 -12.05 -8.86
C SER A 525 -47.85 -11.70 -7.37
N SER A 526 -48.93 -11.07 -6.88
CA SER A 526 -50.34 -11.50 -6.71
C SER A 526 -50.50 -12.76 -5.85
N THR A 527 -51.34 -12.88 -4.80
CA THR A 527 -52.25 -12.00 -4.01
C THR A 527 -52.66 -12.78 -2.73
N GLY A 528 -53.15 -12.24 -1.60
CA GLY A 528 -53.42 -10.85 -1.17
C GLY A 528 -54.76 -10.75 -0.39
N ALA A 529 -54.75 -10.47 0.94
CA ALA A 529 -55.96 -10.45 1.80
C ALA A 529 -56.03 -9.32 2.85
N THR A 530 -56.92 -8.36 2.59
CA THR A 530 -57.86 -7.60 3.46
C THR A 530 -57.59 -7.30 4.96
N ILE A 531 -57.23 -6.04 5.23
CA ILE A 531 -57.79 -5.06 6.20
C ILE A 531 -58.51 -5.56 7.48
N THR A 532 -57.95 -5.21 8.66
CA THR A 532 -58.54 -4.51 9.85
C THR A 532 -57.35 -4.25 10.81
N GLY A 533 -57.24 -3.24 11.69
CA GLY A 533 -58.14 -2.16 12.08
C GLY A 533 -58.06 -1.93 13.61
N GLY A 534 -57.11 -1.12 14.12
CA GLY A 534 -57.14 -0.69 15.54
C GLY A 534 -55.82 -0.27 16.23
N THR A 535 -55.86 0.91 16.85
CA THR A 535 -55.15 1.38 18.07
C THR A 535 -53.62 1.58 18.13
N MET A 536 -53.24 2.70 18.75
CA MET A 536 -51.88 3.12 19.13
C MET A 536 -51.41 2.44 20.43
N ASP A 537 -50.13 2.11 20.57
CA ASP A 537 -49.21 2.81 21.50
C ASP A 537 -47.73 2.32 21.43
N PRO A 538 -46.74 3.11 21.91
CA PRO A 538 -45.36 3.01 21.43
C PRO A 538 -44.37 2.32 22.39
N LYS A 539 -44.16 1.00 22.30
CA LYS A 539 -43.13 0.28 23.08
C LYS A 539 -42.39 -0.86 22.36
N SER A 540 -41.55 -0.54 21.38
CA SER A 540 -40.49 -1.45 20.92
C SER A 540 -39.33 -0.77 20.18
N ARG A 541 -38.85 0.38 20.67
CA ARG A 541 -37.55 0.93 20.24
C ARG A 541 -36.40 0.12 20.86
N LYS A 542 -36.29 -1.16 20.45
CA LYS A 542 -35.15 -2.01 20.81
C LYS A 542 -33.91 -1.46 20.11
N GLN A 543 -33.10 -0.78 20.92
CA GLN A 543 -31.65 -0.66 20.82
C GLN A 543 -31.03 -1.34 19.59
N GLN A 544 -30.79 -0.56 18.53
CA GLN A 544 -29.55 -0.75 17.80
C GLN A 544 -28.43 -0.28 18.74
N GLU A 545 -27.73 -1.24 19.34
CA GLU A 545 -26.54 -0.95 20.11
C GLU A 545 -25.51 -0.30 19.19
N LYS A 546 -25.21 0.98 19.45
CA LYS A 546 -24.07 1.64 18.83
C LYS A 546 -22.81 0.91 19.33
N LYS A 547 -22.21 0.04 18.50
CA LYS A 547 -20.86 -0.55 18.74
C LYS A 547 -19.92 0.61 19.09
N LYS A 548 -19.59 0.80 20.37
CA LYS A 548 -18.57 1.77 20.82
C LYS A 548 -17.23 1.25 20.34
N LYS A 549 -16.62 1.91 19.36
CA LYS A 549 -15.30 1.53 18.83
C LYS A 549 -14.23 1.68 19.90
N THR A 550 -13.26 0.77 19.88
CA THR A 550 -12.30 0.54 20.95
C THR A 550 -11.15 1.56 20.91
N LYS A 551 -10.95 2.32 22.00
CA LYS A 551 -9.63 2.93 22.28
C LYS A 551 -8.61 1.79 22.46
N HIS A 552 -7.35 2.01 22.13
CA HIS A 552 -6.29 1.06 22.48
C HIS A 552 -6.34 0.77 24.00
N PRO A 553 -6.13 -0.49 24.44
CA PRO A 553 -6.02 -0.80 25.87
C PRO A 553 -4.97 0.09 26.54
N GLN A 554 -5.28 0.67 27.71
CA GLN A 554 -4.41 1.66 28.35
C GLN A 554 -3.06 1.06 28.76
N GLU A 555 -3.05 -0.23 29.07
CA GLU A 555 -1.88 -1.06 29.33
C GLU A 555 -0.89 -1.14 28.17
N TYR A 556 -1.35 -0.96 26.92
CA TYR A 556 -0.53 -1.00 25.71
C TYR A 556 -0.01 0.38 25.27
N VAL A 557 -0.39 1.44 25.98
CA VAL A 557 -0.09 2.83 25.63
C VAL A 557 0.97 3.41 26.58
N CYS A 558 2.01 4.01 26.00
CA CYS A 558 3.09 4.67 26.73
C CYS A 558 2.53 5.82 27.60
N MET A 559 2.88 5.83 28.88
CA MET A 559 2.39 6.83 29.81
C MET A 559 2.98 8.23 29.56
N LEU A 560 4.15 8.33 28.93
CA LEU A 560 4.76 9.61 28.54
C LEU A 560 4.21 10.12 27.20
N THR A 561 4.35 9.34 26.12
CA THR A 561 4.00 9.78 24.76
C THR A 561 2.51 9.64 24.42
N LYS A 562 1.74 8.88 25.21
CA LYS A 562 0.34 8.50 24.95
C LYS A 562 0.11 7.71 23.65
N LYS A 563 1.17 7.11 23.09
CA LYS A 563 1.14 6.30 21.86
C LYS A 563 1.23 4.79 22.15
N LEU A 564 0.77 3.95 21.22
CA LEU A 564 0.89 2.49 21.32
C LEU A 564 2.38 2.11 21.33
N MET A 565 2.82 1.33 22.32
CA MET A 565 4.24 0.98 22.46
C MET A 565 4.70 -0.06 21.43
N ARG A 566 5.98 -0.03 21.06
CA ARG A 566 6.69 -1.13 20.37
C ARG A 566 7.67 -1.82 21.29
N GLU A 567 8.37 -1.05 22.12
CA GLU A 567 9.39 -1.54 23.06
C GLU A 567 9.00 -1.09 24.47
N PRO A 568 7.96 -1.72 25.06
CA PRO A 568 7.47 -1.33 26.36
C PRO A 568 8.53 -1.61 27.43
N VAL A 569 8.85 -0.60 28.23
CA VAL A 569 9.61 -0.71 29.49
C VAL A 569 8.63 -0.52 30.64
N VAL A 570 8.76 -1.35 31.67
CA VAL A 570 7.96 -1.25 32.90
C VAL A 570 8.90 -0.99 34.07
N LEU A 571 8.76 0.17 34.72
CA LEU A 571 9.50 0.48 35.96
C LEU A 571 8.91 -0.27 37.16
N GLN A 572 9.66 -0.40 38.27
CA GLN A 572 9.21 -1.12 39.47
C GLN A 572 7.88 -0.62 40.06
N ASN A 573 7.54 0.65 39.88
CA ASN A 573 6.28 1.25 40.31
C ASN A 573 5.08 0.94 39.37
N GLY A 574 5.31 0.19 38.28
CA GLY A 574 4.30 -0.20 37.31
C GLY A 574 4.05 0.82 36.19
N HIS A 575 4.79 1.94 36.15
CA HIS A 575 4.70 2.87 35.02
C HIS A 575 5.31 2.29 33.76
N ARG A 576 4.64 2.54 32.63
CA ARG A 576 4.94 1.93 31.32
C ARG A 576 5.34 2.98 30.30
N PHE A 577 6.48 2.78 29.65
CA PHE A 577 7.05 3.74 28.70
C PHE A 577 7.50 3.05 27.42
N GLU A 578 7.52 3.78 26.32
CA GLU A 578 8.30 3.40 25.14
C GLU A 578 9.78 3.56 25.47
N LEU A 579 10.60 2.54 25.19
CA LEU A 579 12.05 2.56 25.48
C LEU A 579 12.72 3.83 24.97
N ASP A 580 12.50 4.16 23.70
CA ASP A 580 13.09 5.32 23.04
C ASP A 580 12.75 6.65 23.72
N ALA A 581 11.57 6.74 24.35
CA ALA A 581 11.10 7.94 25.06
C ALA A 581 11.60 8.00 26.50
N LEU A 582 11.77 6.85 27.17
CA LEU A 582 12.37 6.80 28.51
C LEU A 582 13.89 7.06 28.45
N GLN A 583 14.58 6.50 27.46
CA GLN A 583 16.02 6.71 27.26
C GLN A 583 16.34 8.20 27.03
N GLU A 584 15.50 8.93 26.29
CA GLU A 584 15.63 10.37 26.07
C GLU A 584 15.54 11.18 27.38
N VAL A 585 14.71 10.75 28.33
CA VAL A 585 14.68 11.34 29.68
C VAL A 585 15.94 10.98 30.47
N VAL A 586 16.41 9.73 30.37
CA VAL A 586 17.59 9.26 31.11
C VAL A 586 18.89 9.92 30.63
N ASP A 587 19.06 10.09 29.32
CA ASP A 587 20.23 10.75 28.73
C ASP A 587 20.31 12.24 29.10
N ARG A 588 19.16 12.88 29.36
CA ARG A 588 19.05 14.31 29.69
C ARG A 588 19.03 14.62 31.19
N VAL A 589 18.30 13.85 31.99
CA VAL A 589 17.97 14.15 33.39
C VAL A 589 18.62 13.14 34.36
N GLY A 590 19.12 12.01 33.85
CA GLY A 590 19.53 10.86 34.66
C GLY A 590 18.38 9.88 34.90
N HIS A 591 18.63 8.82 35.67
CA HIS A 591 17.68 7.73 35.88
C HIS A 591 16.56 8.15 36.85
N VAL A 592 15.57 8.89 36.33
CA VAL A 592 14.39 9.37 37.05
C VAL A 592 13.11 9.05 36.31
N ASP A 593 12.06 8.66 37.04
CA ASP A 593 10.73 8.43 36.47
C ASP A 593 10.16 9.76 35.93
N PRO A 594 9.77 9.85 34.64
CA PRO A 594 9.23 11.07 34.04
C PRO A 594 7.93 11.59 34.68
N LEU A 595 7.19 10.76 35.41
CA LEU A 595 5.88 11.06 36.00
C LEU A 595 5.97 11.41 37.49
N THR A 596 6.88 10.79 38.25
CA THR A 596 7.00 11.02 39.70
C THR A 596 8.23 11.85 40.08
N GLY A 597 9.25 11.91 39.22
CA GLY A 597 10.55 12.50 39.53
C GLY A 597 11.40 11.66 40.50
N GLU A 598 10.95 10.44 40.85
CA GLU A 598 11.71 9.53 41.72
C GLU A 598 12.85 8.88 40.95
N ALA A 599 14.03 8.79 41.56
CA ALA A 599 15.17 8.10 40.96
C ALA A 599 14.94 6.58 40.95
N PHE A 600 15.15 5.94 39.81
CA PHE A 600 15.20 4.49 39.68
C PHE A 600 16.65 4.03 39.45
N ASN A 601 17.01 2.86 39.98
CA ASN A 601 18.36 2.29 39.83
C ASN A 601 18.37 1.07 38.89
N ASP A 602 17.23 0.75 38.28
CA ASP A 602 17.07 -0.41 37.41
C ASP A 602 17.73 -0.16 36.04
N GLU A 603 18.34 -1.21 35.51
CA GLU A 603 18.68 -1.24 34.09
C GLU A 603 17.39 -1.19 33.27
N ILE A 604 17.36 -0.32 32.27
CA ILE A 604 16.21 -0.15 31.38
C ILE A 604 16.11 -1.39 30.48
N GLN A 605 15.16 -2.27 30.78
CA GLN A 605 14.94 -3.52 30.05
C GLN A 605 13.52 -3.54 29.45
N VAL A 606 13.40 -4.05 28.23
CA VAL A 606 12.12 -4.22 27.54
C VAL A 606 11.34 -5.37 28.18
N ASP A 607 10.08 -5.13 28.52
CA ASP A 607 9.13 -6.16 28.95
C ASP A 607 8.70 -6.98 27.74
N MET A 608 9.42 -8.08 27.52
CA MET A 608 9.16 -9.02 26.41
C MET A 608 7.74 -9.59 26.42
N ASN A 609 7.11 -9.75 27.59
CA ASN A 609 5.75 -10.30 27.67
C ASN A 609 4.74 -9.26 27.16
N LEU A 610 4.85 -8.02 27.66
CA LEU A 610 4.00 -6.92 27.21
C LEU A 610 4.25 -6.58 25.74
N GLN A 611 5.50 -6.69 25.25
CA GLN A 611 5.83 -6.54 23.84
C GLN A 611 5.09 -7.58 22.98
N GLN A 612 5.06 -8.85 23.39
CA GLN A 612 4.34 -9.91 22.70
C GLN A 612 2.81 -9.72 22.75
N GLU A 613 2.25 -9.27 23.86
CA GLU A 613 0.83 -8.93 23.97
C GLU A 613 0.42 -7.81 23.00
N ILE A 614 1.24 -6.75 22.91
CA ILE A 614 0.99 -5.62 21.98
C ILE A 614 1.18 -6.06 20.52
N ALA A 615 2.20 -6.86 20.22
CA ALA A 615 2.42 -7.39 18.87
C ALA A 615 1.26 -8.28 18.42
N ARG A 616 0.78 -9.19 19.28
CA ARG A 616 -0.43 -9.98 19.08
C ARG A 616 -1.64 -9.09 18.81
N TYR A 617 -1.86 -8.07 19.63
CA TYR A 617 -2.96 -7.12 19.46
C TYR A 617 -2.90 -6.43 18.08
N ARG A 618 -1.72 -6.03 17.61
CA ARG A 618 -1.54 -5.43 16.27
C ARG A 618 -1.85 -6.40 15.14
N VAL A 619 -1.42 -7.66 15.23
CA VAL A 619 -1.71 -8.70 14.22
C VAL A 619 -3.21 -9.06 14.22
N GLU A 620 -3.85 -9.22 15.38
CA GLU A 620 -5.30 -9.48 15.46
C GLU A 620 -6.13 -8.31 14.90
N MET A 621 -5.72 -7.07 15.16
CA MET A 621 -6.36 -5.88 14.60
C MET A 621 -6.17 -5.76 13.08
N ALA A 622 -5.07 -6.28 12.52
CA ALA A 622 -4.85 -6.31 11.07
C ALA A 622 -5.66 -7.44 10.41
N ALA A 623 -5.51 -8.68 10.89
CA ALA A 623 -6.16 -9.85 10.30
C ALA A 623 -7.70 -9.77 10.29
N ARG A 624 -8.32 -9.17 11.33
CA ARG A 624 -9.78 -8.96 11.35
C ARG A 624 -10.27 -7.94 10.33
N ARG A 625 -9.40 -7.04 9.83
CA ARG A 625 -9.75 -6.04 8.79
C ARG A 625 -9.69 -6.63 7.38
N ASP A 626 -8.87 -7.65 7.15
CA ASP A 626 -8.80 -8.36 5.87
C ASP A 626 -10.05 -9.21 5.60
N ALA A 627 -10.84 -9.55 6.64
CA ALA A 627 -12.06 -10.37 6.53
C ALA A 627 -13.36 -9.57 6.29
N GLU A 628 -13.29 -8.23 6.34
CA GLU A 628 -14.42 -7.32 6.06
C GLU A 628 -14.35 -6.71 4.63
N ALA A 629 -13.40 -7.18 3.81
CA ALA A 629 -13.11 -6.73 2.44
C ALA A 629 -13.54 -7.76 1.37
#